data_AF-I3Y6A6-F1
#
_entry.id   AF-I3Y6A6-F1
#
_cell.length_a   1.000
_cell.length_b   1.000
_cell.length_c   1.000
_cell.angle_alpha   90.00
_cell.angle_beta   90.00
_cell.angle_gamma   90.00
#
_symmetry.space_group_name_H-M   'P 1'
#
loop_
_entity.id
_entity.type
_entity.pdbx_description
1 polymer ?
#
loop_
_entity_poly.entity_id
_entity_poly.type
_entity_poly.pdbx_seq_one_letter_code
_entity_poly.pdbx_strand_id
1 'polypeptide(L)' 'MQAIEFESVVQGQAIPLPSTAALSPGQPVRVVVMYEPTPDVDQPAPDDDAILRLARHPLVMAGFVPLSRDDAHAR' A
#
# COMPACT_ATOMS: atom_id res chain seq x y z
N MET A 1 -14.35 -30.09 13.92
CA MET A 1 -13.58 -28.94 13.40
C MET A 1 -14.21 -27.69 13.98
N GLN A 2 -13.44 -26.83 14.64
CA GLN A 2 -13.91 -25.52 15.12
C GLN A 2 -13.20 -24.44 14.30
N ALA A 3 -13.94 -23.40 13.91
CA ALA A 3 -13.42 -22.26 13.16
C ALA A 3 -13.78 -20.98 13.92
N ILE A 4 -12.85 -20.03 13.90
CA ILE A 4 -13.04 -18.69 14.47
C ILE A 4 -12.84 -17.73 13.31
N GLU A 5 -13.87 -16.97 12.99
CA GLU A 5 -13.84 -15.90 11.99
C GLU A 5 -13.77 -14.57 12.71
N PHE A 6 -12.82 -13.72 12.31
CA PHE A 6 -12.61 -12.41 12.91
C PHE A 6 -11.92 -11.47 11.92
N GLU A 7 -12.14 -10.18 12.08
CA GLU A 7 -11.45 -9.13 11.34
C GLU A 7 -10.30 -8.59 12.18
N SER A 8 -9.15 -8.33 11.54
CA SER A 8 -7.96 -7.83 12.21
C SER A 8 -7.03 -7.13 11.22
N VAL A 9 -6.12 -6.31 11.74
CA VAL A 9 -5.10 -5.61 10.96
C VAL A 9 -3.77 -6.33 11.12
N VAL A 10 -3.02 -6.50 10.02
CA VAL A 10 -1.66 -7.06 10.06
C VAL A 10 -0.73 -6.10 10.78
N GLN A 11 -0.03 -6.58 11.81
CA GLN A 11 0.92 -5.81 12.61
C GLN A 11 2.26 -6.55 12.64
N GLY A 12 3.32 -5.92 12.13
CA GLY A 12 4.66 -6.53 12.14
C GLY A 12 4.72 -7.90 11.46
N GLN A 13 4.00 -8.08 10.35
CA GLN A 13 3.84 -9.37 9.63
C GLN A 13 3.08 -10.46 10.41
N ALA A 14 2.41 -10.12 11.51
CA ALA A 14 1.56 -11.03 12.27
C ALA A 14 0.08 -10.58 12.23
N ILE A 15 -0.84 -11.55 12.33
CA ILE A 15 -2.28 -11.30 12.50
C ILE A 15 -2.61 -11.59 13.97
N PRO A 16 -2.91 -10.59 14.81
CA PRO A 16 -3.24 -10.83 16.19
C PRO A 16 -4.59 -11.53 16.28
N LEU A 17 -4.62 -12.64 17.02
CA LEU A 17 -5.82 -13.40 17.30
C LEU A 17 -6.71 -12.63 18.29
N PRO A 18 -8.04 -12.78 18.21
CA PRO A 18 -8.94 -12.19 19.19
C PRO A 18 -8.71 -12.84 20.56
N SER A 19 -8.94 -12.09 21.64
CA SER A 19 -8.76 -12.57 23.02
C SER A 19 -9.63 -13.78 23.40
N THR A 20 -10.66 -14.05 22.60
CA THR A 20 -11.55 -15.20 22.74
C THR A 20 -10.99 -16.49 22.12
N ALA A 21 -9.96 -16.40 21.27
CA ALA A 21 -9.33 -17.58 20.68
C ALA A 21 -8.35 -18.22 21.67
N ALA A 22 -8.69 -19.43 22.15
CA ALA A 22 -7.82 -20.24 22.98
C ALA A 22 -7.10 -21.29 22.12
N LEU A 23 -5.92 -20.94 21.60
CA LEU A 23 -5.05 -21.87 20.88
C LEU A 23 -3.86 -22.27 21.77
N SER A 24 -3.58 -23.57 21.85
CA SER A 24 -2.45 -24.08 22.62
C SER A 24 -1.14 -23.99 21.81
N PRO A 25 0.02 -23.70 22.44
CA PRO A 25 1.30 -23.76 21.75
C PRO A 25 1.53 -25.12 21.08
N GLY A 26 1.95 -25.11 19.81
CA GLY A 26 2.19 -26.33 19.02
C GLY A 26 0.94 -26.98 18.43
N GLN A 27 -0.26 -26.43 18.66
CA GLN A 27 -1.47 -26.91 18.04
C GLN A 27 -1.46 -26.66 16.52
N PRO A 28 -1.67 -27.69 15.68
CA PRO A 28 -1.74 -27.51 14.25
C PRO A 28 -3.01 -26.74 13.88
N VAL A 29 -2.86 -25.67 13.09
CA VAL A 29 -3.97 -24.82 12.63
C VAL A 29 -3.88 -24.57 11.14
N ARG A 30 -5.04 -24.43 10.48
CA ARG A 30 -5.16 -24.02 9.08
C ARG A 30 -5.62 -22.57 9.06
N VAL A 31 -4.82 -21.70 8.45
CA VAL A 31 -5.12 -20.27 8.32
C VAL A 31 -5.59 -19.98 6.89
N VAL A 32 -6.70 -19.25 6.76
CA VAL A 32 -7.20 -18.71 5.50
C VAL A 32 -7.27 -17.21 5.67
N VAL A 33 -6.57 -16.46 4.81
CA VAL A 33 -6.51 -14.99 4.89
C VAL A 33 -7.27 -14.42 3.70
N MET A 34 -8.30 -13.64 3.98
CA MET A 34 -8.99 -12.81 2.99
C MET A 34 -8.58 -11.38 3.24
N TYR A 35 -8.07 -10.70 2.22
CA TYR A 35 -7.68 -9.30 2.31
C TYR A 35 -8.04 -8.58 1.02
N GLU A 36 -8.38 -7.31 1.13
CA GLU A 36 -8.47 -6.43 -0.02
C GLU A 36 -7.05 -5.91 -0.29
N PRO A 37 -6.49 -6.11 -1.49
CA PRO A 37 -5.22 -5.50 -1.83
C PRO A 37 -5.41 -3.98 -1.81
N THR A 38 -4.79 -3.31 -0.84
CA THR A 38 -4.55 -1.87 -0.99
C THR A 38 -3.77 -1.73 -2.29
N PRO A 39 -4.23 -0.91 -3.26
CA PRO A 39 -3.42 -0.63 -4.43
C PRO A 39 -2.06 -0.17 -3.93
N ASP A 40 -0.98 -0.82 -4.37
CA ASP A 40 0.36 -0.32 -4.16
C ASP A 40 0.33 1.13 -4.61
N VAL A 41 0.43 2.06 -3.64
CA VAL A 41 0.64 3.46 -3.96
C VAL A 41 2.05 3.47 -4.50
N ASP A 42 2.14 3.34 -5.83
CA ASP A 42 3.33 3.27 -6.66
C ASP A 42 4.50 4.01 -6.00
N GLN A 43 5.20 3.32 -5.09
CA GLN A 43 6.33 3.90 -4.41
C GLN A 43 7.45 3.81 -5.43
N PRO A 44 7.92 4.96 -5.94
CA PRO A 44 8.88 4.95 -7.03
C PRO A 44 10.09 4.15 -6.59
N ALA A 45 10.50 3.19 -7.42
CA ALA A 45 11.84 2.67 -7.33
C ALA A 45 12.82 3.87 -7.37
N PRO A 46 13.95 3.84 -6.66
CA PRO A 46 14.87 4.97 -6.59
C PRO A 46 15.43 5.42 -7.95
N ASP A 47 15.30 4.61 -8.99
CA ASP A 47 15.72 4.88 -10.37
C ASP A 47 14.56 5.24 -11.32
N ASP A 48 13.32 5.34 -10.83
CA ASP A 48 12.18 5.67 -11.68
C ASP A 48 12.14 7.20 -11.92
N ASP A 49 12.61 7.61 -13.10
CA ASP A 49 12.67 9.02 -13.52
C ASP A 49 11.30 9.67 -13.33
N ALA A 50 11.26 10.72 -12.52
CA ALA A 50 10.05 11.46 -12.19
C ALA A 50 9.29 11.91 -13.45
N ILE A 51 10.00 12.16 -14.56
CA ILE A 51 9.43 12.52 -15.85
C ILE A 51 8.71 11.33 -16.48
N LEU A 52 9.35 10.14 -16.50
CA LEU A 52 8.75 8.93 -17.06
C LEU A 52 7.49 8.52 -16.30
N ARG A 53 7.49 8.69 -14.97
CA ARG A 53 6.32 8.41 -14.14
C ARG A 53 5.16 9.38 -14.43
N LEU A 54 5.44 10.68 -14.54
CA LEU A 54 4.44 11.68 -14.94
C LEU A 54 3.86 11.40 -16.33
N ALA A 55 4.66 10.88 -17.25
CA ALA A 55 4.19 10.52 -18.59
C ALA A 55 3.25 9.30 -18.58
N ARG A 56 3.48 8.31 -17.70
CA ARG A 56 2.60 7.14 -17.54
C ARG A 56 1.33 7.45 -16.75
N HIS A 57 1.44 8.33 -15.76
CA HIS A 57 0.36 8.73 -14.87
C HIS A 57 0.22 10.27 -14.85
N PRO A 58 -0.42 10.87 -15.87
CA PRO A 58 -0.51 12.32 -15.98
C PRO A 58 -1.36 12.89 -14.84
N LEU A 59 -0.74 13.78 -14.06
CA LEU A 59 -1.43 14.58 -13.05
C LEU A 59 -2.13 15.75 -13.74
N VAL A 60 -3.46 15.69 -13.82
CA VAL A 60 -4.27 16.79 -14.37
C VAL A 60 -4.50 17.84 -13.29
N MET A 61 -3.79 18.97 -13.39
CA MET A 61 -3.96 20.11 -12.50
C MET A 61 -4.70 21.25 -13.23
N ALA A 62 -5.89 21.58 -12.75
CA ALA A 62 -6.66 22.71 -13.30
C ALA A 62 -5.92 24.03 -13.06
N GLY A 63 -5.74 24.82 -14.12
CA GLY A 63 -5.07 26.12 -14.03
C GLY A 63 -3.53 26.06 -13.98
N PHE A 64 -2.93 24.92 -14.32
CA PHE A 64 -1.48 24.82 -14.45
C PHE A 64 -0.98 25.72 -15.60
N VAL A 65 -0.10 26.66 -15.27
CA VAL A 65 0.62 27.51 -16.23
C VAL A 65 2.07 27.06 -16.23
N PRO A 66 2.57 26.39 -17.29
CA PRO A 66 3.96 25.99 -17.36
C PRO A 66 4.86 27.23 -17.35
N LEU A 67 5.99 27.14 -16.65
CA LEU A 67 7.02 28.18 -16.72
C LEU A 67 7.55 28.25 -18.15
N SER A 68 7.73 29.48 -18.67
CA SER A 68 8.47 29.64 -19.91
C SER A 68 9.95 29.33 -19.68
N ARG A 69 10.68 29.04 -20.75
CA ARG A 69 12.12 28.78 -20.69
C ARG A 69 12.89 29.96 -20.10
N ASP A 70 12.47 31.17 -20.42
CA ASP A 70 13.11 32.40 -19.96
C ASP A 70 12.83 32.64 -18.47
N ASP A 71 11.63 32.29 -18.00
CA ASP A 71 11.26 32.37 -16.57
C ASP A 71 12.00 31.34 -15.70
N ALA A 72 12.34 30.19 -16.27
CA ALA A 72 13.05 29.11 -15.55
C ALA A 72 14.52 29.45 -15.27
N HIS A 73 15.18 30.20 -16.16
CA HIS A 73 16.58 30.61 -15.98
C HIS A 73 16.77 31.82 -15.05
N ALA A 74 15.68 32.52 -14.70
CA ALA A 74 15.70 33.69 -13.84
C ALA A 74 15.56 33.38 -12.33
N ARG A 75 15.49 32.09 -11.94
CA ARG A 75 15.35 31.62 -10.54
C ARG A 75 16.58 30.92 -10.01
#